data_AF-A0A821DDV0-F1
#
_entry.id   AF-A0A821DDV0-F1
#
_cell.length_a   1.000
_cell.length_b   1.000
_cell.length_c   1.000
_cell.angle_alpha   90.00
_cell.angle_beta   90.00
_cell.angle_gamma   90.00
#
_symmetry.space_group_name_H-M   'P 1'
#
loop_
_entity.id
_entity.type
_entity.pdbx_description
1 polymer ?
#
loop_
_entity_poly.entity_id
_entity_poly.type
_entity_poly.pdbx_seq_one_letter_code
_entity_poly.pdbx_strand_id
1 'polypeptide(L)'
;QLATTLGYIYLCLVAGVVVALSVGSITPLIDTIKIFDLIAFRTFNAIFQSFIISLIYSLIVLWFFGITSGQQFMRYWMFNWLSVCWLGIMVVMFVFIFGLYFNFFLTIFAAFLLAGATIQLSLELSSRFFRYGYGLPLYNILNGGRHLLFGSHSRFGINIAALIIYLFVFWVVVIITATYSMKKQEQKILEKRKQQKAPRKNESDGPQ
;
A
#
# COMPACT_ATOMS: atom_id res chain seq x y z
N GLN A 1 -5.42 14.88 21.84
CA GLN A 1 -4.51 14.90 20.67
C GLN A 1 -3.68 13.62 20.53
N LEU A 2 -3.13 13.07 21.62
CA LEU A 2 -2.41 11.79 21.59
C LEU A 2 -3.31 10.61 21.17
N ALA A 3 -4.50 10.47 21.77
CA ALA A 3 -5.42 9.37 21.48
C ALA A 3 -5.82 9.28 19.99
N THR A 4 -6.09 10.43 19.35
CA THR A 4 -6.46 10.49 17.93
C THR A 4 -5.27 10.14 17.04
N THR A 5 -4.08 10.64 17.36
CA THR A 5 -2.84 10.35 16.62
C THR A 5 -2.50 8.86 16.69
N LEU A 6 -2.57 8.27 17.88
CA LEU A 6 -2.40 6.84 18.08
C LEU A 6 -3.43 6.05 17.27
N GLY A 7 -4.71 6.45 17.32
CA GLY A 7 -5.78 5.80 16.57
C GLY A 7 -5.49 5.68 15.07
N TYR A 8 -5.04 6.76 14.44
CA TYR A 8 -4.68 6.77 13.02
C TYR A 8 -3.44 5.92 12.70
N ILE A 9 -2.46 5.89 13.61
CA ILE A 9 -1.29 5.01 13.47
C ILE A 9 -1.73 3.55 13.52
N TYR A 10 -2.58 3.18 14.49
CA TYR A 10 -3.12 1.82 14.60
C TYR A 10 -3.95 1.44 13.37
N LEU A 11 -4.79 2.35 12.86
CA LEU A 11 -5.53 2.12 11.62
C LEU A 11 -4.58 1.79 10.46
N CYS A 12 -3.52 2.57 10.26
CA CYS A 12 -2.56 2.34 9.19
C CYS A 12 -1.80 1.02 9.40
N LEU A 13 -1.33 0.74 10.62
CA LEU A 13 -0.57 -0.49 10.91
C LEU A 13 -1.41 -1.74 10.70
N VAL A 14 -2.62 -1.77 11.26
CA VAL A 14 -3.53 -2.92 11.13
C VAL A 14 -3.92 -3.11 9.66
N ALA A 15 -4.28 -2.04 8.95
CA ALA A 15 -4.59 -2.14 7.53
C ALA A 15 -3.40 -2.64 6.70
N GLY A 16 -2.20 -2.14 6.96
CA GLY A 16 -0.98 -2.55 6.27
C GLY A 16 -0.68 -4.03 6.46
N VAL A 17 -0.74 -4.52 7.70
CA VAL A 17 -0.51 -5.93 8.03
C VAL A 17 -1.58 -6.83 7.40
N VAL A 18 -2.86 -6.48 7.52
CA VAL A 18 -3.95 -7.31 6.96
C VAL A 18 -3.83 -7.41 5.44
N VAL A 19 -3.55 -6.30 4.75
CA VAL A 19 -3.36 -6.31 3.30
C VAL A 19 -2.09 -7.08 2.93
N ALA A 20 -0.97 -6.92 3.65
CA ALA A 20 0.27 -7.65 3.40
C ALA A 20 0.10 -9.17 3.55
N LEU A 21 -0.61 -9.61 4.59
CA LEU A 21 -0.94 -11.02 4.80
C LEU A 21 -1.79 -11.56 3.64
N SER A 22 -2.85 -10.83 3.26
CA SER A 22 -3.73 -11.23 2.17
C SER A 22 -2.98 -11.37 0.84
N VAL A 23 -2.11 -10.41 0.51
CA VAL A 23 -1.30 -10.48 -0.72
C VAL A 23 -0.25 -11.58 -0.65
N GLY A 24 0.35 -11.81 0.53
CA GLY A 24 1.26 -12.91 0.80
C GLY A 24 0.64 -14.28 0.50
N SER A 25 -0.59 -14.52 0.97
CA SER A 25 -1.33 -15.77 0.74
C SER A 25 -1.64 -16.06 -0.73
N ILE A 26 -1.69 -15.03 -1.59
CA ILE A 26 -1.96 -15.16 -3.03
C ILE A 26 -0.66 -15.46 -3.83
N THR A 27 0.51 -15.20 -3.24
CA THR A 27 1.82 -15.40 -3.89
C THR A 27 2.09 -16.82 -4.42
N PRO A 28 1.72 -17.93 -3.76
CA PRO A 28 1.89 -19.27 -4.33
C PRO A 28 1.03 -19.54 -5.58
N LEU A 29 0.00 -18.73 -5.87
CA LEU A 29 -0.85 -18.89 -7.06
C LEU A 29 -0.31 -18.18 -8.32
N ILE A 30 0.91 -17.63 -8.27
CA ILE A 30 1.50 -16.85 -9.37
C ILE A 30 1.73 -17.70 -10.64
N ASP A 31 1.90 -19.01 -10.51
CA ASP A 31 2.28 -19.88 -11.64
C ASP A 31 1.11 -20.23 -12.59
N THR A 32 -0.14 -19.96 -12.19
CA THR A 32 -1.34 -20.38 -12.96
C THR A 32 -2.14 -19.23 -13.57
N ILE A 33 -1.90 -17.97 -13.15
CA ILE A 33 -2.73 -16.81 -13.52
C ILE A 33 -1.90 -15.80 -14.32
N LYS A 34 -2.53 -15.13 -15.30
CA LYS A 34 -1.92 -14.03 -16.05
C LYS A 34 -1.56 -12.87 -15.11
N ILE A 35 -0.43 -12.22 -15.34
CA ILE A 35 0.04 -11.10 -14.50
C ILE A 35 -0.99 -9.97 -14.40
N PHE A 36 -1.66 -9.60 -15.49
CA PHE A 36 -2.66 -8.53 -15.46
C PHE A 36 -3.85 -8.87 -14.55
N ASP A 37 -4.38 -10.09 -14.65
CA ASP A 37 -5.48 -10.55 -13.80
C ASP A 37 -5.05 -10.61 -12.34
N LEU A 38 -3.80 -11.01 -12.07
CA LEU A 38 -3.21 -11.01 -10.73
C LEU A 38 -3.09 -9.58 -10.15
N ILE A 39 -2.67 -8.59 -10.95
CA ILE A 39 -2.56 -7.19 -10.50
C ILE A 39 -3.94 -6.62 -10.22
N ALA A 40 -4.89 -6.82 -11.13
CA ALA A 40 -6.26 -6.35 -10.97
C ALA A 40 -6.88 -6.97 -9.71
N PHE A 41 -6.72 -8.28 -9.52
CA PHE A 41 -7.21 -8.99 -8.34
C PHE A 41 -6.57 -8.48 -7.05
N ARG A 42 -5.23 -8.32 -7.02
CA ARG A 42 -4.53 -7.82 -5.83
C ARG A 42 -4.90 -6.39 -5.49
N THR A 43 -5.00 -5.52 -6.50
CA THR A 43 -5.37 -4.11 -6.31
C THR A 43 -6.82 -3.99 -5.83
N PHE A 44 -7.73 -4.73 -6.47
CA PHE A 44 -9.14 -4.77 -6.06
C PHE A 44 -9.29 -5.32 -4.64
N ASN A 45 -8.65 -6.44 -4.33
CA ASN A 45 -8.67 -7.02 -2.99
C ASN A 45 -8.09 -6.05 -1.95
N ALA A 46 -6.98 -5.36 -2.24
CA ALA A 46 -6.42 -4.37 -1.34
C ALA A 46 -7.40 -3.21 -1.08
N ILE A 47 -8.02 -2.65 -2.12
CA ILE A 47 -9.00 -1.56 -2.00
C ILE A 47 -10.24 -2.02 -1.22
N PHE A 48 -10.72 -3.24 -1.48
CA PHE A 48 -11.87 -3.82 -0.80
C PHE A 48 -11.59 -4.07 0.69
N GLN A 49 -10.44 -4.64 1.03
CA GLN A 49 -10.01 -4.80 2.42
C GLN A 49 -9.86 -3.44 3.12
N SER A 50 -9.25 -2.45 2.46
CA SER A 50 -9.16 -1.08 2.97
C SER A 50 -10.55 -0.46 3.24
N PHE A 51 -11.54 -0.73 2.39
CA PHE A 51 -12.92 -0.28 2.58
C PHE A 51 -13.54 -0.85 3.86
N ILE A 52 -13.43 -2.16 4.08
CA ILE A 52 -14.00 -2.83 5.26
C ILE A 52 -13.29 -2.38 6.54
N ILE A 53 -11.95 -2.35 6.54
CA ILE A 53 -11.17 -1.97 7.74
C ILE A 53 -11.45 -0.51 8.13
N SER A 54 -11.47 0.40 7.16
CA SER A 54 -11.79 1.80 7.42
C SER A 54 -13.21 2.00 7.92
N LEU A 55 -14.18 1.21 7.45
CA LEU A 55 -15.57 1.27 7.90
C LEU A 55 -15.68 0.81 9.36
N ILE A 56 -15.13 -0.36 9.70
CA ILE A 56 -15.13 -0.91 11.06
C ILE A 56 -14.47 0.09 12.02
N TYR A 57 -13.29 0.60 11.67
CA TYR A 57 -12.60 1.58 12.48
C TYR A 57 -13.44 2.85 12.68
N SER A 58 -14.08 3.33 11.61
CA SER A 58 -14.90 4.54 11.68
C SER A 58 -16.15 4.36 12.54
N LEU A 59 -16.76 3.18 12.55
CA LEU A 59 -17.89 2.83 13.40
C LEU A 59 -17.50 2.75 14.89
N ILE A 60 -16.31 2.20 15.19
CA ILE A 60 -15.79 2.18 16.56
C ILE A 60 -15.57 3.62 17.05
N VAL A 61 -14.92 4.46 16.25
CA VAL A 61 -14.69 5.87 16.63
C VAL A 61 -16.02 6.62 16.77
N LEU A 62 -17.00 6.38 15.90
CA LEU A 62 -18.35 6.93 16.00
C LEU A 62 -18.99 6.60 17.35
N TRP A 63 -18.88 5.35 17.80
CA TRP A 63 -19.45 4.89 19.07
C TRP A 63 -18.85 5.61 20.28
N PHE A 64 -17.53 5.89 20.26
CA PHE A 64 -16.84 6.58 21.36
C PHE A 64 -16.93 8.11 21.31
N PHE A 65 -16.95 8.72 20.12
CA PHE A 65 -16.91 10.17 19.94
C PHE A 65 -18.27 10.82 19.67
N GLY A 66 -19.34 10.03 19.50
CA GLY A 66 -20.70 10.55 19.42
C GLY A 66 -20.94 11.50 18.24
N ILE A 67 -20.37 11.23 17.06
CA ILE A 67 -20.59 12.06 15.87
C ILE A 67 -22.09 12.00 15.51
N THR A 68 -22.79 13.12 15.68
CA THR A 68 -24.27 13.18 15.60
C THR A 68 -24.84 13.33 14.20
N SER A 69 -23.99 13.60 13.19
CA SER A 69 -24.44 13.83 11.80
C SER A 69 -23.87 12.79 10.82
N GLY A 70 -24.75 12.17 10.04
CA GLY A 70 -24.37 11.21 9.00
C GLY A 70 -23.43 11.79 7.94
N GLN A 71 -23.50 13.09 7.65
CA GLN A 71 -22.58 13.75 6.70
C GLN A 71 -21.15 13.85 7.25
N GLN A 72 -21.00 14.10 8.55
CA GLN A 72 -19.69 14.15 9.20
C GLN A 72 -19.07 12.75 9.25
N PHE A 73 -19.88 11.73 9.56
CA PHE A 73 -19.46 10.33 9.50
C PHE A 73 -18.99 9.93 8.09
N MET A 74 -19.77 10.26 7.05
CA MET A 74 -19.41 9.94 5.67
C MET A 74 -18.06 10.55 5.27
N ARG A 75 -17.83 11.84 5.59
CA ARG A 75 -16.54 12.50 5.33
C ARG A 75 -15.39 11.86 6.11
N TYR A 76 -15.64 11.49 7.37
CA TYR A 76 -14.66 10.83 8.23
C TYR A 76 -14.25 9.47 7.70
N TRP A 77 -15.24 8.65 7.36
CA TRP A 77 -15.02 7.34 6.82
C TRP A 77 -14.32 7.39 5.45
N MET A 78 -14.75 8.27 4.53
CA MET A 78 -14.09 8.41 3.23
C MET A 78 -12.63 8.88 3.34
N PHE A 79 -12.34 9.77 4.28
CA PHE A 79 -10.95 10.18 4.55
C PHE A 79 -10.12 9.01 5.12
N ASN A 80 -10.68 8.24 6.04
CA ASN A 80 -10.02 7.05 6.59
C ASN A 80 -9.78 6.01 5.50
N TRP A 81 -10.77 5.76 4.63
CA TRP A 81 -10.66 4.85 3.51
C TRP A 81 -9.54 5.25 2.56
N LEU A 82 -9.49 6.51 2.14
CA LEU A 82 -8.39 7.02 1.31
C LEU A 82 -7.03 6.85 2.01
N SER A 83 -6.99 7.07 3.32
CA SER A 83 -5.80 6.93 4.15
C SER A 83 -5.30 5.49 4.31
N VAL A 84 -6.12 4.47 4.06
CA VAL A 84 -5.64 3.07 4.01
C VAL A 84 -5.49 2.54 2.60
N CYS A 85 -6.20 3.10 1.61
CA CYS A 85 -6.07 2.73 0.20
C CYS A 85 -4.65 2.93 -0.35
N TRP A 86 -3.99 4.05 -0.03
CA TRP A 86 -2.62 4.29 -0.50
C TRP A 86 -1.65 3.22 0.03
N LEU A 87 -1.85 2.78 1.26
CA LEU A 87 -1.05 1.73 1.89
C LEU A 87 -1.31 0.38 1.22
N GLY A 88 -2.57 0.09 0.87
CA GLY A 88 -2.93 -1.11 0.12
C GLY A 88 -2.22 -1.17 -1.25
N ILE A 89 -2.23 -0.07 -2.02
CA ILE A 89 -1.51 0.00 -3.30
C ILE A 89 0.00 -0.08 -3.10
N MET A 90 0.54 0.54 -2.04
CA MET A 90 1.95 0.45 -1.70
C MET A 90 2.38 -0.99 -1.38
N VAL A 91 1.58 -1.77 -0.64
CA VAL A 91 1.85 -3.21 -0.41
C VAL A 91 1.96 -3.95 -1.74
N VAL A 92 1.02 -3.72 -2.67
CA VAL A 92 1.06 -4.34 -4.00
C VAL A 92 2.32 -3.94 -4.76
N MET A 93 2.72 -2.67 -4.70
CA MET A 93 3.96 -2.17 -5.31
C MET A 93 5.19 -2.92 -4.78
N PHE A 94 5.32 -3.07 -3.47
CA PHE A 94 6.46 -3.76 -2.86
C PHE A 94 6.55 -5.22 -3.27
N VAL A 95 5.41 -5.88 -3.47
CA VAL A 95 5.39 -7.28 -3.92
C VAL A 95 5.92 -7.42 -5.34
N PHE A 96 5.63 -6.48 -6.24
CA PHE A 96 6.18 -6.50 -7.60
C PHE A 96 7.66 -6.12 -7.66
N ILE A 97 8.11 -5.21 -6.80
CA ILE A 97 9.52 -4.78 -6.77
C ILE A 97 10.42 -5.83 -6.11
N PHE A 98 10.02 -6.33 -4.94
CA PHE A 98 10.89 -7.14 -4.07
C PHE A 98 10.55 -8.64 -4.07
N GLY A 99 9.42 -9.04 -4.68
CA GLY A 99 9.02 -10.44 -4.75
C GLY A 99 8.86 -11.06 -3.36
N LEU A 100 9.60 -12.13 -3.08
CA LEU A 100 9.52 -12.88 -1.81
C LEU A 100 9.91 -12.04 -0.58
N TYR A 101 10.83 -11.08 -0.74
CA TYR A 101 11.36 -10.28 0.36
C TYR A 101 10.50 -9.04 0.69
N PHE A 102 9.33 -8.90 0.06
CA PHE A 102 8.50 -7.70 0.21
C PHE A 102 8.15 -7.38 1.67
N ASN A 103 7.86 -8.39 2.50
CA ASN A 103 7.50 -8.20 3.91
C ASN A 103 8.64 -7.56 4.72
N PHE A 104 9.89 -7.91 4.43
CA PHE A 104 11.06 -7.33 5.09
C PHE A 104 11.18 -5.84 4.75
N PHE A 105 11.14 -5.50 3.47
CA PHE A 105 11.23 -4.10 3.01
C PHE A 105 10.02 -3.26 3.43
N LEU A 106 8.82 -3.85 3.44
CA LEU A 106 7.60 -3.20 3.92
C LEU A 106 7.69 -2.86 5.41
N THR A 107 8.25 -3.76 6.23
CA THR A 107 8.44 -3.53 7.67
C THR A 107 9.44 -2.41 7.93
N ILE A 108 10.57 -2.38 7.19
CA ILE A 108 11.54 -1.27 7.27
C ILE A 108 10.89 0.05 6.89
N PHE A 109 10.11 0.05 5.80
CA PHE A 109 9.41 1.25 5.36
C PHE A 109 8.35 1.72 6.38
N ALA A 110 7.58 0.79 6.96
CA ALA A 110 6.62 1.11 8.01
C ALA A 110 7.30 1.71 9.25
N ALA A 111 8.45 1.16 9.66
CA ALA A 111 9.25 1.71 10.74
C ALA A 111 9.76 3.13 10.40
N PHE A 112 10.21 3.36 9.17
CA PHE A 112 10.62 4.67 8.68
C PHE A 112 9.47 5.69 8.66
N LEU A 113 8.29 5.28 8.20
CA LEU A 113 7.08 6.11 8.24
C LEU A 113 6.74 6.50 9.67
N LEU A 114 6.79 5.55 10.60
CA LEU A 114 6.47 5.78 12.01
C LEU A 114 7.51 6.67 12.69
N ALA A 115 8.80 6.53 12.36
CA ALA A 115 9.86 7.40 12.86
C ALA A 115 9.71 8.84 12.37
N GLY A 116 9.24 9.03 11.13
CA GLY A 116 8.96 10.36 10.56
C GLY A 116 7.60 10.94 11.00
N ALA A 117 6.66 10.10 11.42
CA ALA A 117 5.39 10.52 11.98
C ALA A 117 5.54 10.80 13.47
N THR A 118 5.55 12.07 13.82
CA THR A 118 5.75 12.56 15.18
C THR A 118 4.79 11.92 16.19
N ILE A 119 5.26 10.88 16.85
CA ILE A 119 4.56 10.24 17.96
C ILE A 119 4.49 11.19 19.17
N GLN A 120 5.43 12.14 19.34
CA GLN A 120 5.57 12.86 20.62
C GLN A 120 5.98 14.34 20.60
N LEU A 121 6.46 14.93 19.49
CA LEU A 121 6.87 16.35 19.44
C LEU A 121 6.45 16.98 18.12
N SER A 122 5.97 18.23 18.13
CA SER A 122 5.83 19.04 16.91
C SER A 122 7.10 18.89 16.08
N LEU A 123 7.00 18.57 14.77
CA LEU A 123 8.18 18.42 13.90
C LEU A 123 9.10 19.66 13.95
N GLU A 124 8.54 20.81 14.34
CA GLU A 124 9.24 22.06 14.62
C GLU A 124 10.32 21.93 15.70
N LEU A 125 10.07 21.14 16.76
CA LEU A 125 11.02 20.86 17.85
C LEU A 125 11.96 19.67 17.57
N SER A 126 11.68 18.88 16.53
CA SER A 126 12.55 17.74 16.17
C SER A 126 13.86 18.19 15.51
N SER A 127 14.91 17.38 15.67
CA SER A 127 16.19 17.61 14.98
C SER A 127 15.98 17.69 13.46
N ARG A 128 16.86 18.44 12.75
CA ARG A 128 16.74 18.61 11.29
C ARG A 128 16.61 17.30 10.53
N PHE A 129 17.18 16.22 11.06
CA PHE A 129 17.08 14.88 10.47
C PHE A 129 15.63 14.39 10.39
N PHE A 130 14.82 14.48 11.45
CA PHE A 130 13.44 13.96 11.44
C PHE A 130 12.45 14.82 10.63
N ARG A 131 12.89 15.94 10.05
CA ARG A 131 12.05 16.81 9.23
C ARG A 131 11.67 16.19 7.87
N TYR A 132 12.27 15.07 7.46
CA TYR A 132 11.81 14.34 6.27
C TYR A 132 10.34 13.89 6.41
N GLY A 133 9.83 13.76 7.64
CA GLY A 133 8.44 13.38 7.93
C GLY A 133 7.39 14.28 7.29
N TYR A 134 7.70 15.57 7.03
CA TYR A 134 6.79 16.49 6.33
C TYR A 134 6.42 16.00 4.92
N GLY A 135 7.35 15.31 4.25
CA GLY A 135 7.16 14.77 2.91
C GLY A 135 6.59 13.35 2.89
N LEU A 136 6.13 12.82 4.03
CA LEU A 136 5.56 11.47 4.11
C LEU A 136 4.04 11.50 4.09
N PRO A 137 3.38 10.48 3.51
CA PRO A 137 1.93 10.39 3.48
C PRO A 137 1.32 10.39 4.89
N LEU A 138 2.01 9.78 5.86
CA LEU A 138 1.52 9.68 7.24
C LEU A 138 1.35 11.05 7.92
N TYR A 139 2.17 12.05 7.58
CA TYR A 139 1.99 13.42 8.07
C TYR A 139 0.64 14.03 7.61
N ASN A 140 0.29 13.82 6.34
CA ASN A 140 -0.98 14.30 5.76
C ASN A 140 -2.19 13.58 6.36
N ILE A 141 -2.08 12.27 6.66
CA ILE A 141 -3.12 11.49 7.33
C ILE A 141 -3.37 12.01 8.74
N LEU A 142 -2.30 12.18 9.53
CA LEU A 142 -2.41 12.62 10.91
C LEU A 142 -2.96 14.05 11.00
N ASN A 143 -2.51 14.95 10.12
CA ASN A 143 -3.04 16.30 10.09
C ASN A 143 -4.48 16.33 9.58
N GLY A 144 -4.80 15.69 8.46
CA GLY A 144 -6.15 15.64 7.92
C GLY A 144 -7.16 15.04 8.91
N GLY A 145 -6.78 13.97 9.61
CA GLY A 145 -7.61 13.34 10.65
C GLY A 145 -7.89 14.26 11.83
N ARG A 146 -6.89 15.02 12.29
CA ARG A 146 -7.10 16.05 13.33
C ARG A 146 -8.01 17.16 12.86
N HIS A 147 -7.82 17.65 11.64
CA HIS A 147 -8.67 18.70 11.06
C HIS A 147 -10.15 18.26 11.04
N LEU A 148 -10.40 17.00 10.71
CA LEU A 148 -11.75 16.49 10.63
C LEU A 148 -12.40 16.20 11.99
N LEU A 149 -11.62 15.74 12.97
CA LEU A 149 -12.10 15.49 14.34
C LEU A 149 -12.31 16.77 15.16
N PHE A 150 -11.49 17.81 14.91
CA PHE A 150 -11.54 19.08 15.64
C PHE A 150 -12.19 20.22 14.85
N GLY A 151 -12.70 19.97 13.63
CA GLY A 151 -13.46 20.93 12.83
C GLY A 151 -12.66 22.10 12.24
N SER A 152 -11.32 22.02 12.20
CA SER A 152 -10.48 23.05 11.56
C SER A 152 -10.35 22.75 10.06
N HIS A 153 -10.79 23.64 9.18
CA HIS A 153 -10.88 23.35 7.73
C HIS A 153 -9.76 23.95 6.86
N SER A 154 -8.89 24.82 7.39
CA SER A 154 -8.06 25.69 6.53
C SER A 154 -7.05 24.97 5.63
N ARG A 155 -6.66 23.73 5.97
CA ARG A 155 -5.70 22.92 5.18
C ARG A 155 -6.16 21.49 4.88
N PHE A 156 -7.42 21.17 5.13
CA PHE A 156 -7.91 19.80 4.96
C PHE A 156 -7.82 19.30 3.50
N GLY A 157 -8.18 20.15 2.53
CA GLY A 157 -8.12 19.81 1.11
C GLY A 157 -6.72 19.51 0.59
N ILE A 158 -5.69 20.19 1.10
CA ILE A 158 -4.29 19.97 0.72
C ILE A 158 -3.84 18.57 1.16
N ASN A 159 -4.23 18.13 2.36
CA ASN A 159 -3.89 16.80 2.86
C ASN A 159 -4.52 15.70 1.99
N ILE A 160 -5.78 15.89 1.55
CA ILE A 160 -6.44 14.96 0.64
C ILE A 160 -5.73 14.92 -0.71
N ALA A 161 -5.43 16.08 -1.29
CA ALA A 161 -4.75 16.17 -2.57
C ALA A 161 -3.39 15.46 -2.54
N ALA A 162 -2.61 15.66 -1.47
CA ALA A 162 -1.35 14.95 -1.26
C ALA A 162 -1.55 13.42 -1.25
N LEU A 163 -2.55 12.91 -0.52
CA LEU A 163 -2.84 11.47 -0.48
C LEU A 163 -3.23 10.89 -1.84
N ILE A 164 -4.01 11.63 -2.64
CA ILE A 164 -4.37 11.23 -4.01
C ILE A 164 -3.11 11.19 -4.90
N ILE A 165 -2.21 12.17 -4.76
CA ILE A 165 -0.94 12.18 -5.49
C ILE A 165 -0.11 10.94 -5.14
N TYR A 166 0.05 10.60 -3.86
CA TYR A 166 0.75 9.37 -3.46
C TYR A 166 0.09 8.11 -4.02
N LEU A 167 -1.23 8.02 -3.94
CA LEU A 167 -2.01 6.90 -4.49
C LEU A 167 -1.72 6.73 -5.99
N PHE A 168 -1.77 7.82 -6.74
CA PHE A 168 -1.51 7.82 -8.18
C PHE A 168 -0.07 7.44 -8.50
N VAL A 169 0.91 8.02 -7.80
CA VAL A 169 2.33 7.70 -7.98
C VAL A 169 2.60 6.21 -7.74
N PHE A 170 2.10 5.65 -6.64
CA PHE A 170 2.28 4.21 -6.38
C PHE A 170 1.59 3.34 -7.42
N TRP A 171 0.41 3.74 -7.89
CA TRP A 171 -0.29 3.00 -8.93
C TRP A 171 0.46 3.00 -10.27
N VAL A 172 1.04 4.14 -10.66
CA VAL A 172 1.91 4.24 -11.85
C VAL A 172 3.13 3.33 -11.72
N VAL A 173 3.77 3.32 -10.55
CA VAL A 173 4.93 2.44 -10.30
C VAL A 173 4.53 0.96 -10.37
N VAL A 174 3.35 0.58 -9.87
CA VAL A 174 2.81 -0.78 -10.01
C VAL A 174 2.67 -1.16 -11.49
N ILE A 175 2.15 -0.28 -12.34
CA ILE A 175 2.01 -0.55 -13.79
C ILE A 175 3.37 -0.71 -14.47
N ILE A 176 4.33 0.16 -14.15
CA ILE A 176 5.69 0.10 -14.72
C ILE A 176 6.38 -1.22 -14.30
N THR A 177 6.34 -1.55 -13.02
CA THR A 177 6.98 -2.77 -12.49
C THR A 177 6.30 -4.05 -12.97
N ALA A 178 4.98 -4.01 -13.16
CA ALA A 178 4.20 -5.08 -13.76
C ALA A 178 4.61 -5.36 -15.21
N THR A 179 4.65 -4.33 -16.06
CA THR A 179 5.01 -4.49 -17.48
C THR A 179 6.44 -4.99 -17.64
N TYR A 180 7.36 -4.54 -16.78
CA TYR A 180 8.73 -5.07 -16.74
C TYR A 180 8.77 -6.56 -16.33
N SER A 181 7.99 -6.95 -15.33
CA SER A 181 7.90 -8.34 -14.87
C SER A 181 7.34 -9.27 -15.95
N MET A 182 6.37 -8.81 -16.75
CA MET A 182 5.83 -9.55 -17.89
C MET A 182 6.88 -9.84 -18.95
N LYS A 183 7.63 -8.81 -19.39
CA LYS A 183 8.70 -8.98 -20.39
C LYS A 183 9.75 -9.99 -19.93
N LYS A 184 10.10 -9.97 -18.64
CA LYS A 184 11.06 -10.91 -18.04
C LYS A 184 10.52 -12.35 -18.03
N GLN A 185 9.22 -12.55 -17.83
CA GLN A 185 8.61 -13.88 -17.89
C GLN A 185 8.55 -14.42 -19.32
N GLU A 186 8.19 -13.59 -20.31
CA GLU A 186 8.17 -13.98 -21.72
C GLU A 186 9.55 -14.43 -22.20
N GLN A 187 10.61 -13.73 -21.81
CA GLN A 187 12.00 -14.12 -22.11
C GLN A 187 12.34 -15.50 -21.53
N LYS A 188 11.99 -15.76 -20.26
CA LYS A 188 12.21 -17.07 -19.63
C LYS A 188 11.45 -18.20 -20.33
N ILE A 189 10.20 -17.96 -20.75
CA ILE A 189 9.41 -18.95 -21.49
C ILE A 189 10.05 -19.22 -22.85
N LEU A 190 10.55 -18.18 -23.54
CA LEU A 190 11.22 -18.32 -24.82
C LEU A 190 12.55 -19.08 -24.71
N GLU A 191 13.34 -18.81 -23.67
CA GLU A 191 14.58 -19.55 -23.36
C GLU A 191 14.31 -21.03 -23.09
N LYS A 192 13.30 -21.36 -22.25
CA LYS A 192 12.88 -22.75 -22.01
C LYS A 192 12.45 -23.45 -23.31
N ARG A 193 11.71 -22.76 -24.19
CA ARG A 193 11.31 -23.29 -25.51
C ARG A 193 12.52 -23.52 -26.43
N LYS A 194 13.54 -22.65 -26.40
CA LYS A 194 14.79 -22.83 -27.16
C LYS A 194 15.59 -24.02 -26.63
N GLN A 195 15.72 -24.16 -25.31
CA GLN A 195 16.41 -25.29 -24.67
C GLN A 195 15.71 -26.63 -24.91
N GLN A 196 14.37 -26.69 -24.92
CA GLN A 196 13.62 -27.92 -25.24
C GLN A 196 13.70 -28.32 -26.73
N LYS A 197 13.96 -27.38 -27.65
CA LYS A 197 14.11 -27.68 -29.08
C LYS A 197 15.54 -28.10 -29.47
N ALA A 198 16.55 -27.77 -28.66
CA ALA A 198 17.95 -28.10 -28.88
C ALA A 198 18.39 -29.58 -28.67
N PRO A 199 17.69 -30.52 -27.97
CA PRO A 199 18.24 -31.84 -27.68
C PRO A 199 18.14 -32.91 -28.79
N ARG A 200 17.40 -32.69 -29.89
CA ARG A 200 17.15 -33.78 -30.87
C ARG A 200 18.11 -33.86 -32.07
N LYS A 201 19.13 -32.99 -32.15
CA LYS A 201 20.03 -32.96 -33.33
C LYS A 201 21.34 -33.73 -33.18
N ASN A 202 21.65 -34.24 -31.99
CA ASN A 202 22.95 -34.88 -31.71
C ASN A 202 22.88 -36.41 -31.58
N GLU A 203 21.72 -37.04 -31.80
CA GLU A 203 21.52 -38.49 -31.67
C GLU A 203 21.38 -39.22 -33.03
N SER A 204 21.45 -38.50 -34.16
CA SER A 204 21.33 -39.11 -35.50
C SER A 204 22.64 -39.31 -36.26
N ASP A 205 23.79 -38.91 -35.70
CA ASP A 205 25.12 -39.10 -36.30
C ASP A 205 25.99 -40.03 -35.42
N GLY A 206 25.54 -41.27 -35.26
CA GLY A 206 26.38 -42.37 -34.76
C GLY A 206 26.88 -43.19 -35.97
N PRO A 207 28.19 -43.31 -36.22
CA PRO A 207 28.70 -44.05 -37.38
C PRO A 207 28.34 -45.54 -37.26
N GLN A 208 27.71 -46.07 -38.31
CA GLN A 208 27.50 -47.51 -38.55
C GLN A 208 28.83 -48.21 -38.85
#